data_AF-A0A938H8A0-F1
#
_entry.id   AF-A0A938H8A0-F1
#
_cell.length_a   1.000
_cell.length_b   1.000
_cell.length_c   1.000
_cell.angle_alpha   90.00
_cell.angle_beta   90.00
_cell.angle_gamma   90.00
#
_symmetry.space_group_name_H-M   'P 1'
#
loop_
_entity.id
_entity.type
_entity.pdbx_description
1 polymer ?
#
loop_
_entity_poly.entity_id
_entity_poly.type
_entity_poly.pdbx_seq_one_letter_code
_entity_poly.pdbx_strand_id
1 'polypeptide(L)'
;LMASEWVREQIFLHYHQEIPYACHVVTESFKEEAKIIRIEATIYVERDTQKGIVIGNKGSALKVVGTKARQQMEKFWGRPVYLGLHVKVRNDWRDDPRMLKYFGYTSD
;
A
#
# COMPACT_ATOMS: atom_id res chain seq x y z
N LEU A 1 -6.11 -7.60 4.16
CA LEU A 1 -7.25 -6.76 4.55
C LEU A 1 -6.82 -5.65 5.50
N MET A 2 -6.34 -5.90 6.73
CA MET A 2 -5.95 -4.78 7.62
C MET A 2 -4.63 -4.08 7.22
N ALA A 3 -3.61 -4.84 6.79
CA ALA A 3 -2.30 -4.30 6.37
C ALA A 3 -2.38 -3.20 5.30
N SER A 4 -3.21 -3.44 4.27
CA SER A 4 -3.49 -2.48 3.20
C SER A 4 -4.19 -1.23 3.70
N GLU A 5 -5.06 -1.32 4.71
CA GLU A 5 -5.77 -0.15 5.25
C GLU A 5 -4.84 0.80 6.00
N TRP A 6 -3.93 0.29 6.85
CA TRP A 6 -2.95 1.16 7.52
C TRP A 6 -2.05 1.88 6.53
N VAL A 7 -1.62 1.21 5.45
CA VAL A 7 -0.86 1.86 4.38
C VAL A 7 -1.72 2.91 3.68
N ARG A 8 -2.99 2.61 3.37
CA ARG A 8 -3.91 3.55 2.73
C ARG A 8 -4.17 4.78 3.61
N GLU A 9 -4.39 4.60 4.91
CA GLU A 9 -4.51 5.68 5.88
C GLU A 9 -3.29 6.61 5.82
N GLN A 10 -2.09 6.06 5.82
CA GLN A 10 -0.87 6.86 5.73
C GLN A 10 -0.72 7.55 4.36
N ILE A 11 -1.19 6.94 3.26
CA ILE A 11 -1.27 7.60 1.94
C ILE A 11 -2.20 8.83 2.02
N PHE A 12 -3.40 8.67 2.60
CA PHE A 12 -4.34 9.79 2.77
C PHE A 12 -3.80 10.93 3.61
N LEU A 13 -2.99 10.64 4.62
CA LEU A 13 -2.41 11.65 5.50
C LEU A 13 -1.23 12.41 4.90
N HIS A 14 -0.46 11.78 4.01
CA HIS A 14 0.83 12.32 3.53
C HIS A 14 0.83 12.78 2.08
N TYR A 15 -0.16 12.38 1.28
CA TYR A 15 -0.32 12.87 -0.09
C TYR A 15 -1.54 13.78 -0.21
N HIS A 16 -1.52 14.62 -1.23
CA HIS A 16 -2.56 15.60 -1.51
C HIS A 16 -3.09 15.45 -2.94
N GLN A 17 -4.06 16.30 -3.29
CA GLN A 17 -4.67 16.35 -4.62
C GLN A 17 -5.27 14.99 -4.99
N GLU A 18 -5.00 14.48 -6.20
CA GLU A 18 -5.57 13.24 -6.72
C GLU A 18 -4.90 11.98 -6.17
N ILE A 19 -3.69 12.08 -5.60
CA ILE A 19 -2.86 10.91 -5.25
C ILE A 19 -3.55 9.96 -4.26
N PRO A 20 -4.17 10.41 -3.16
CA PRO A 20 -4.86 9.49 -2.23
C PRO A 20 -5.96 8.66 -2.91
N TYR A 21 -6.61 9.25 -3.91
CA TYR A 21 -7.70 8.61 -4.63
C TYR A 21 -7.20 7.74 -5.77
N ALA A 22 -6.06 8.07 -6.38
CA ALA A 22 -5.48 7.30 -7.49
C ALA A 22 -4.72 6.05 -7.05
N CYS A 23 -4.67 5.74 -5.75
CA CYS A 23 -3.97 4.58 -5.21
C CYS A 23 -4.93 3.43 -4.86
N HIS A 24 -4.53 2.20 -5.15
CA HIS A 24 -5.12 0.99 -4.57
C HIS A 24 -4.02 0.16 -3.91
N VAL A 25 -4.25 -0.33 -2.69
CA VAL A 25 -3.23 -1.07 -1.92
C VAL A 25 -3.68 -2.50 -1.73
N VAL A 26 -2.85 -3.45 -2.17
CA VAL A 26 -3.06 -4.89 -2.02
C VAL A 26 -2.00 -5.47 -1.10
N THR A 27 -2.43 -6.28 -0.13
CA THR A 27 -1.51 -7.12 0.64
C THR A 27 -1.22 -8.38 -0.18
N GLU A 28 0.02 -8.55 -0.61
CA GLU A 28 0.46 -9.68 -1.43
C GLU A 28 0.84 -10.88 -0.56
N SER A 29 1.41 -10.62 0.62
CA SER A 29 1.79 -11.67 1.57
C SER A 29 1.67 -11.18 3.00
N PHE A 30 1.19 -12.06 3.87
CA PHE A 30 1.20 -11.89 5.32
C PHE A 30 1.71 -13.18 5.94
N LYS A 31 2.90 -13.13 6.54
CA LYS A 31 3.54 -14.28 7.17
C LYS A 31 3.85 -13.95 8.61
N GLU A 32 3.22 -14.68 9.52
CA GLU A 32 3.52 -14.60 10.94
C GLU A 32 4.59 -15.64 11.27
N GLU A 33 5.81 -15.15 11.52
CA GLU A 33 6.93 -16.00 11.93
C GLU A 33 7.09 -15.92 13.46
N ALA A 34 7.96 -16.75 14.03
CA ALA A 34 8.13 -16.83 15.49
C ALA A 34 8.55 -15.49 16.14
N LYS A 35 9.33 -14.65 15.45
CA LYS A 35 9.88 -13.40 16.01
C LYS A 35 9.41 -12.12 15.32
N ILE A 36 8.84 -12.22 14.12
CA ILE A 36 8.52 -11.06 13.29
C ILE A 36 7.29 -11.38 12.43
N ILE A 37 6.48 -10.37 12.17
CA ILE A 37 5.43 -10.45 11.15
C ILE A 37 6.01 -9.84 9.86
N ARG A 38 6.03 -10.60 8.77
CA ARG A 38 6.48 -10.13 7.46
C ARG A 38 5.29 -9.87 6.55
N ILE A 39 5.18 -8.65 6.09
CA ILE A 39 4.09 -8.17 5.23
C ILE A 39 4.70 -7.61 3.96
N GLU A 40 4.18 -8.05 2.81
CA GLU A 40 4.47 -7.47 1.51
C GLU A 40 3.19 -6.85 0.95
N ALA A 41 3.26 -5.60 0.50
CA ALA A 41 2.12 -4.91 -0.10
C ALA A 41 2.52 -4.14 -1.36
N THR A 42 1.60 -4.12 -2.33
CA THR A 42 1.73 -3.34 -3.57
C THR A 42 0.77 -2.16 -3.54
N ILE A 43 1.29 -0.97 -3.80
CA ILE A 43 0.53 0.25 -4.10
C ILE A 43 0.43 0.36 -5.62
N TYR A 44 -0.77 0.16 -6.15
CA TYR A 44 -1.12 0.38 -7.54
C TYR A 44 -1.52 1.84 -7.77
N VAL A 45 -0.98 2.44 -8.83
CA VAL A 45 -1.34 3.78 -9.29
C VAL A 45 -1.71 3.74 -10.77
N GLU A 46 -2.44 4.74 -11.26
CA GLU A 46 -2.93 4.79 -12.64
C GLU A 46 -1.87 5.29 -13.64
N ARG A 47 -0.92 6.14 -13.22
CA ARG A 47 0.06 6.80 -14.11
C ARG A 47 1.49 6.80 -13.55
N ASP A 48 2.48 6.83 -14.43
CA ASP A 48 3.90 6.91 -14.04
C ASP A 48 4.25 8.19 -13.27
N THR A 49 3.60 9.31 -13.58
CA THR A 49 3.76 10.57 -12.83
C THR A 49 3.35 10.40 -11.36
N GLN A 50 2.23 9.71 -11.11
CA GLN A 50 1.76 9.40 -9.77
C GLN A 50 2.73 8.45 -9.05
N LYS A 51 3.26 7.44 -9.76
CA LYS A 51 4.31 6.56 -9.21
C LYS A 51 5.52 7.35 -8.74
N GLY A 52 5.97 8.32 -9.55
CA GLY A 52 7.05 9.24 -9.17
C GLY A 52 6.75 10.01 -7.88
N ILE A 53 5.53 10.53 -7.74
CA ILE A 53 5.08 11.27 -6.54
C ILE A 53 5.02 10.36 -5.31
N VAL A 54 4.44 9.16 -5.44
CA VAL A 54 4.31 8.19 -4.34
C VAL A 54 5.68 7.68 -3.88
N ILE A 55 6.64 7.50 -4.79
CA ILE A 55 8.00 7.11 -4.40
C ILE A 55 8.70 8.31 -3.73
N GLY A 56 8.58 9.50 -4.33
CA GLY A 56 9.29 10.70 -3.91
C GLY A 56 10.79 10.65 -4.23
N ASN A 57 11.48 11.77 -4.02
CA ASN A 57 12.91 11.86 -4.31
C ASN A 57 13.70 10.80 -3.52
N LYS A 58 14.41 9.91 -4.22
CA LYS A 58 15.16 8.79 -3.62
C LYS A 58 14.31 7.90 -2.68
N GLY A 59 13.01 7.79 -2.91
CA GLY A 59 12.12 6.96 -2.08
C GLY A 59 11.71 7.60 -0.75
N SER A 60 11.96 8.90 -0.54
CA SER A 60 11.74 9.56 0.74
C SER A 60 10.27 9.55 1.18
N ALA A 61 9.34 9.81 0.25
CA ALA A 61 7.92 9.89 0.55
C ALA A 61 7.36 8.50 0.91
N LEU A 62 7.67 7.48 0.09
CA LEU A 62 7.28 6.10 0.36
C LEU A 62 7.84 5.59 1.69
N LYS A 63 9.07 5.98 2.04
CA LYS A 63 9.69 5.61 3.32
C LYS A 63 8.93 6.19 4.52
N VAL A 64 8.43 7.42 4.43
CA VAL A 64 7.61 8.03 5.50
C VAL A 64 6.32 7.23 5.70
N VAL A 65 5.58 6.98 4.61
CA VAL A 65 4.33 6.21 4.63
C VAL A 65 4.55 4.82 5.20
N GLY A 66 5.53 4.08 4.68
CA GLY A 66 5.85 2.74 5.16
C GLY A 66 6.29 2.71 6.62
N THR A 67 7.06 3.71 7.07
CA THR A 67 7.50 3.78 8.47
C THR A 67 6.32 4.03 9.41
N LYS A 68 5.43 4.96 9.08
CA LYS A 68 4.26 5.28 9.91
C LYS A 68 3.28 4.12 9.98
N ALA A 69 3.01 3.47 8.85
CA ALA A 69 2.15 2.29 8.78
C ALA A 69 2.73 1.14 9.60
N ARG A 70 4.03 0.85 9.44
CA ARG A 70 4.74 -0.18 10.21
C ARG A 70 4.70 0.09 11.73
N GLN A 71 4.86 1.34 12.16
CA GLN A 71 4.78 1.69 13.59
C GLN A 71 3.37 1.45 14.17
N GLN A 72 2.31 1.79 13.43
CA GLN A 72 0.94 1.48 13.83
C GLN A 72 0.71 -0.03 13.94
N MET A 73 1.21 -0.78 12.96
CA MET A 73 1.17 -2.24 12.94
C MET A 73 1.91 -2.86 14.15
N GLU A 74 3.14 -2.44 14.43
CA GLU A 74 3.92 -2.92 15.58
C GLU A 74 3.21 -2.64 16.91
N LYS A 75 2.59 -1.46 17.04
CA LYS A 75 1.79 -1.12 18.23
C LYS A 75 0.57 -2.02 18.37
N PHE A 76 -0.10 -2.34 17.26
CA PHE A 76 -1.28 -3.19 17.27
C PHE A 76 -0.95 -4.64 17.64
N TRP A 77 0.10 -5.22 17.05
CA TRP A 77 0.46 -6.62 17.30
C TRP A 77 1.37 -6.84 18.51
N GLY A 78 2.00 -5.78 19.04
CA GLY A 78 2.97 -5.89 20.13
C GLY A 78 4.24 -6.66 19.74
N ARG A 79 4.55 -6.74 18.44
CA ARG A 79 5.64 -7.53 17.87
C ARG A 79 6.33 -6.76 16.74
N PRO A 80 7.62 -7.02 16.45
CA PRO A 80 8.30 -6.43 15.30
C PRO A 80 7.58 -6.77 14.00
N VAL A 81 7.51 -5.80 13.09
CA VAL A 81 6.90 -5.96 11.76
C VAL A 81 7.89 -5.56 10.69
N TYR A 82 8.10 -6.42 9.70
CA TYR A 82 8.70 -6.04 8.42
C TYR A 82 7.57 -5.70 7.45
N LEU A 83 7.63 -4.51 6.86
CA LEU A 83 6.70 -4.06 5.83
C LEU A 83 7.48 -3.72 4.55
N GLY A 84 7.38 -4.58 3.55
CA GLY A 84 7.86 -4.31 2.19
C GLY A 84 6.77 -3.65 1.36
N LEU A 85 7.10 -2.53 0.71
CA LEU A 85 6.20 -1.77 -0.14
C LEU A 85 6.75 -1.68 -1.56
N HIS A 86 5.91 -2.03 -2.54
CA HIS A 86 6.19 -1.85 -3.96
C HIS A 86 5.19 -0.89 -4.59
N VAL A 87 5.63 -0.08 -5.56
CA VAL A 87 4.75 0.80 -6.33
C VAL A 87 4.71 0.34 -7.78
N LYS A 88 3.52 -0.02 -8.28
CA LYS A 88 3.30 -0.48 -9.66
C LYS A 88 2.30 0.43 -10.37
N VAL A 89 2.55 0.69 -11.64
CA VAL A 89 1.62 1.41 -12.51
C VAL A 89 0.73 0.38 -13.19
N ARG A 90 -0.58 0.60 -13.14
CA ARG A 90 -1.59 -0.13 -13.89
C ARG A 90 -2.60 0.87 -14.41
N ASN A 91 -2.55 1.14 -15.71
CA ASN A 91 -3.50 2.03 -16.35
C ASN A 91 -4.91 1.45 -16.25
N ASP A 92 -5.89 2.33 -16.01
CA ASP A 92 -7.33 2.03 -16.09
C ASP A 92 -7.76 0.81 -15.25
N TRP A 93 -7.07 0.53 -14.13
CA TRP A 93 -7.38 -0.62 -13.28
C TRP A 93 -8.80 -0.57 -12.70
N ARG A 94 -9.37 0.63 -12.58
CA ARG A 94 -10.75 0.86 -12.13
C ARG A 94 -11.79 0.38 -13.13
N ASP A 95 -11.42 0.31 -14.40
CA ASP A 95 -12.30 -0.12 -15.48
C ASP A 95 -11.98 -1.55 -15.95
N ASP A 96 -10.87 -2.16 -15.51
CA ASP A 96 -10.53 -3.56 -15.81
C ASP A 96 -11.30 -4.51 -14.86
N PRO A 97 -12.30 -5.26 -15.35
CA PRO A 97 -13.11 -6.14 -14.50
C PRO A 97 -12.31 -7.24 -13.81
N ARG A 98 -11.17 -7.67 -14.40
CA ARG A 98 -10.28 -8.66 -13.79
C ARG A 98 -9.56 -8.06 -12.59
N MET A 99 -9.17 -6.79 -12.69
CA MET A 99 -8.53 -6.07 -11.60
C MET A 99 -9.53 -5.73 -10.51
N LEU A 100 -10.75 -5.31 -10.88
CA LEU A 100 -11.83 -5.13 -9.91
C LEU A 100 -12.09 -6.42 -9.13
N LYS A 101 -12.12 -7.58 -9.81
CA LYS A 101 -12.25 -8.88 -9.15
C LYS A 101 -11.06 -9.20 -8.24
N TYR A 102 -9.84 -8.99 -8.74
CA TYR A 102 -8.61 -9.22 -7.98
C TYR A 102 -8.49 -8.32 -6.73
N PHE A 103 -8.98 -7.08 -6.82
CA PHE A 103 -9.03 -6.11 -5.74
C PHE A 103 -10.24 -6.29 -4.80
N GLY A 104 -11.16 -7.21 -5.12
CA GLY A 104 -12.33 -7.52 -4.32
C GLY A 104 -13.49 -6.53 -4.46
N TYR A 105 -13.55 -5.76 -5.55
CA TYR A 105 -14.65 -4.82 -5.86
C TYR A 105 -15.85 -5.46 -6.56
N THR A 106 -15.68 -6.66 -7.13
CA THR A 106 -16.79 -7.45 -7.69
C THR A 106 -16.95 -8.74 -6.91
N SER A 107 -18.08 -8.86 -6.21
CA SER A 107 -18.57 -10.12 -5.64
C SER A 107 -19.26 -10.91 -6.74
N ASP A 108 -18.86 -12.18 -6.95
CA ASP A 108 -19.78 -13.16 -7.52
C ASP A 108 -20.77 -13.58 -6.42
#